data_AF-A0A5K8AC71-F1
#
_entry.id   AF-A0A5K8AC71-F1
#
_cell.length_a   1.000
_cell.length_b   1.000
_cell.length_c   1.000
_cell.angle_alpha   90.00
_cell.angle_beta   90.00
_cell.angle_gamma   90.00
#
_symmetry.space_group_name_H-M   'P 1'
#
loop_
_entity.id
_entity.type
_entity.pdbx_description
1 polymer ?
#
loop_
_entity_poly.entity_id
_entity_poly.type
_entity_poly.pdbx_seq_one_letter_code
_entity_poly.pdbx_strand_id
1 'polypeptide(L)'
;MGNPTQKIKTSESTCPAALLKGEIPSRFQSFWAIGNLDILNTNLLGVFCSIRCPGSIILNTYDCMRILHDSGVAVVSGFHAPIEKDGLDILLKGT
;
A
#
# COMPACT_ATOMS: atom_id res chain seq x y z
N MET A 1 14.48 -16.06 6.30
CA MET A 1 13.23 -16.86 6.34
C MET A 1 12.21 -16.13 5.49
N GLY A 2 11.80 -16.69 4.35
CA GLY A 2 10.83 -16.02 3.48
C GLY A 2 9.50 -15.88 4.20
N ASN A 3 8.90 -14.69 4.19
CA ASN A 3 7.55 -14.51 4.69
C ASN A 3 6.61 -15.40 3.85
N PRO A 4 5.89 -16.37 4.45
CA PRO A 4 5.03 -17.26 3.69
C PRO A 4 3.96 -16.45 2.97
N THR A 5 3.79 -16.71 1.68
CA THR A 5 2.69 -16.15 0.91
C THR A 5 1.38 -16.75 1.43
N GLN A 6 0.39 -15.89 1.63
CA GLN A 6 -0.93 -16.26 2.13
C GLN A 6 -1.94 -16.04 1.02
N LYS A 7 -2.87 -16.97 0.85
CA LYS A 7 -3.99 -16.84 -0.08
C LYS A 7 -5.22 -16.41 0.69
N ILE A 8 -5.78 -15.27 0.30
CA ILE A 8 -7.00 -14.71 0.89
C ILE A 8 -8.15 -14.98 -0.07
N LYS A 9 -9.29 -15.47 0.41
CA LYS A 9 -10.51 -15.59 -0.39
C LYS A 9 -11.54 -14.58 0.07
N THR A 10 -12.27 -13.97 -0.87
CA THR A 10 -13.30 -12.98 -0.55
C THR A 10 -14.54 -13.56 0.11
N SER A 11 -14.72 -14.89 0.03
CA SER A 11 -15.80 -15.62 0.71
C SER A 11 -15.48 -16.00 2.17
N GLU A 12 -14.24 -15.83 2.63
CA GLU A 12 -13.80 -16.21 3.98
C GLU A 12 -13.93 -15.03 4.95
N SER A 13 -14.32 -15.31 6.21
CA SER A 13 -14.49 -14.28 7.26
C SER A 13 -13.19 -13.59 7.66
N THR A 14 -12.05 -14.15 7.28
CA THR A 14 -10.70 -13.59 7.49
C THR A 14 -10.31 -12.56 6.42
N CYS A 15 -11.15 -12.33 5.41
CA CYS A 15 -10.90 -11.34 4.37
C CYS A 15 -10.96 -9.91 4.94
N PRO A 16 -9.90 -9.09 4.80
CA PRO A 16 -9.92 -7.70 5.26
C PRO A 16 -11.05 -6.90 4.62
N ALA A 17 -11.70 -6.04 5.41
CA ALA A 17 -12.84 -5.25 4.95
C ALA A 17 -12.51 -4.38 3.73
N ALA A 18 -11.26 -3.93 3.59
CA ALA A 18 -10.79 -3.18 2.42
C ALA A 18 -10.98 -3.94 1.10
N LEU A 19 -10.80 -5.27 1.10
CA LEU A 19 -10.97 -6.13 -0.08
C LEU A 19 -12.43 -6.53 -0.32
N LEU A 20 -13.32 -6.24 0.62
CA LEU A 20 -14.75 -6.49 0.50
C LEU A 20 -15.55 -5.27 -0.02
N LYS A 21 -14.86 -4.15 -0.30
CA LYS A 21 -15.50 -2.91 -0.75
C LYS A 21 -15.77 -2.90 -2.26
N GLY A 22 -16.88 -2.28 -2.64
CA GLY A 22 -17.22 -1.97 -4.03
C GLY A 22 -17.32 -3.21 -4.92
N GLU A 23 -16.75 -3.13 -6.11
CA GLU A 23 -16.78 -4.23 -7.10
C GLU A 23 -15.67 -5.28 -6.88
N ILE A 24 -14.84 -5.15 -5.85
CA ILE A 24 -13.71 -6.07 -5.65
C ILE A 24 -14.17 -7.53 -5.47
N PRO A 25 -15.19 -7.84 -4.63
CA PRO A 25 -15.62 -9.21 -4.41
C PRO A 25 -16.28 -9.88 -5.63
N SER A 26 -16.92 -9.08 -6.50
CA SER A 26 -17.54 -9.61 -7.72
C SER A 26 -16.52 -9.86 -8.82
N ARG A 27 -15.43 -9.08 -8.86
CA ARG A 27 -14.38 -9.19 -9.88
C ARG A 27 -13.28 -10.18 -9.52
N PHE A 28 -12.95 -10.30 -8.23
CA PHE A 28 -11.84 -11.12 -7.76
C PHE A 28 -12.28 -12.01 -6.60
N GLN A 29 -12.12 -13.32 -6.78
CA GLN A 29 -12.51 -14.34 -5.79
C GLN A 29 -11.40 -14.63 -4.77
N SER A 30 -10.14 -14.36 -5.12
CA SER A 30 -9.00 -14.59 -4.24
C SER A 30 -7.80 -13.70 -4.56
N PHE A 31 -7.00 -13.42 -3.54
CA PHE A 31 -5.77 -12.63 -3.60
C PHE A 31 -4.59 -13.41 -3.01
N TRP A 32 -3.39 -13.08 -3.49
CA TRP A 32 -2.15 -13.50 -2.85
C TRP A 32 -1.58 -12.31 -2.11
N ALA A 33 -1.11 -12.55 -0.89
CA ALA A 33 -0.53 -11.52 -0.04
C ALA A 33 0.73 -12.05 0.66
N ILE A 34 1.59 -11.12 1.04
CA ILE A 34 2.82 -11.38 1.79
C ILE A 34 3.02 -10.25 2.80
N GLY A 35 3.49 -10.61 3.99
CA GLY A 35 3.65 -9.65 5.09
C GLY A 35 2.44 -9.60 6.03
N ASN A 36 2.28 -8.49 6.73
CA ASN A 36 1.24 -8.31 7.74
C ASN A 36 -0.09 -7.87 7.10
N LEU A 37 -1.14 -8.68 7.22
CA LEU A 37 -2.48 -8.37 6.70
C LEU A 37 -3.26 -7.37 7.56
N ASP A 38 -2.87 -7.17 8.82
CA ASP A 38 -3.56 -6.27 9.73
C ASP A 38 -3.49 -4.81 9.25
N ILE A 39 -2.49 -4.47 8.42
CA ILE A 39 -2.38 -3.15 7.77
C ILE A 39 -3.61 -2.81 6.92
N LEU A 40 -4.31 -3.82 6.38
CA LEU A 40 -5.51 -3.61 5.56
C LEU A 40 -6.76 -3.26 6.39
N ASN A 41 -6.67 -3.36 7.72
CA ASN A 41 -7.74 -3.01 8.65
C ASN A 41 -7.64 -1.56 9.16
N THR A 42 -6.60 -0.81 8.77
CA THR A 42 -6.45 0.60 9.13
C THR A 42 -7.07 1.51 8.06
N ASN A 43 -7.05 2.83 8.30
CA ASN A 43 -7.38 3.78 7.23
C ASN A 43 -6.28 3.74 6.16
N LEU A 44 -6.65 3.42 4.93
CA LEU A 44 -5.73 3.25 3.81
C LEU A 44 -5.70 4.52 2.96
N LEU A 45 -4.51 5.07 2.73
CA LEU A 45 -4.31 6.19 1.82
C LEU A 45 -3.72 5.70 0.49
N GLY A 46 -4.46 5.89 -0.60
CA GLY A 46 -3.96 5.63 -1.94
C GLY A 46 -3.01 6.74 -2.41
N VAL A 47 -1.78 6.40 -2.79
CA VAL A 47 -0.83 7.34 -3.40
C VAL A 47 -0.39 6.84 -4.76
N PHE A 48 -0.49 7.69 -5.76
CA PHE A 48 -0.02 7.40 -7.12
C PHE A 48 0.61 8.64 -7.76
N CYS A 49 1.58 8.44 -8.66
CA CYS A 49 2.27 9.52 -9.35
C CYS A 49 2.44 9.26 -10.85
N SER A 50 2.53 10.33 -11.63
CA SER A 50 2.98 10.25 -13.03
C SER A 50 4.44 9.79 -13.08
N ILE A 51 4.76 8.89 -14.01
CA ILE A 51 6.15 8.47 -14.28
C ILE A 51 7.02 9.68 -14.65
N ARG A 52 6.43 10.67 -15.33
CA ARG A 52 7.07 11.95 -15.63
C ARG A 52 6.58 12.98 -14.62
N CYS A 53 7.31 13.09 -13.52
CA CYS A 53 7.07 14.00 -12.42
C CYS A 53 8.12 15.14 -12.47
N PRO A 54 7.72 16.42 -12.47
CA PRO A 54 8.69 17.52 -12.52
C PRO A 54 9.55 17.56 -11.25
N GLY A 55 10.83 17.90 -11.39
CA GLY A 55 11.77 17.96 -10.27
C GLY A 55 11.32 18.84 -9.10
N SER A 56 10.53 19.87 -9.38
CA SER A 56 10.01 20.82 -8.40
C SER A 56 9.09 20.22 -7.35
N ILE A 57 8.44 19.08 -7.61
CA ILE A 57 7.52 18.44 -6.66
C ILE A 57 8.11 17.18 -6.00
N ILE A 58 9.34 16.80 -6.37
CA ILE A 58 9.99 15.59 -5.85
C ILE A 58 10.23 15.69 -4.35
N LEU A 59 10.86 16.79 -3.90
CA LEU A 59 11.14 17.04 -2.48
C LEU A 59 9.86 17.04 -1.65
N ASN A 60 8.84 17.77 -2.10
CA ASN A 60 7.54 17.82 -1.41
C ASN A 60 6.88 16.44 -1.30
N THR A 61 7.08 15.58 -2.29
CA THR A 61 6.57 14.20 -2.24
C THR A 61 7.31 13.38 -1.20
N TYR A 62 8.64 13.50 -1.11
CA TYR A 62 9.40 12.83 -0.06
C TYR A 62 9.02 13.33 1.34
N ASP A 63 8.81 14.64 1.51
CA ASP A 63 8.33 15.20 2.77
C ASP A 63 6.94 14.64 3.13
N CYS A 64 6.05 14.51 2.15
CA CYS A 64 4.75 13.86 2.32
C CYS A 64 4.92 12.40 2.79
N MET A 65 5.79 11.60 2.15
CA MET A 65 6.04 10.21 2.55
C MET A 65 6.59 10.10 3.97
N ARG A 66 7.46 11.03 4.39
CA ARG A 66 7.97 11.10 5.77
C ARG A 66 6.85 11.40 6.76
N ILE A 67 6.01 12.39 6.47
CA ILE A 67 4.87 12.74 7.32
C ILE A 67 3.92 11.54 7.45
N LEU A 68 3.65 10.82 6.36
CA LEU A 68 2.79 9.64 6.36
C LEU A 68 3.39 8.50 7.19
N HIS A 69 4.70 8.24 7.03
CA HIS A 69 5.44 7.29 7.86
C HIS A 69 5.36 7.65 9.34
N ASP A 70 5.73 8.88 9.71
CA ASP A 70 5.80 9.34 11.09
C ASP A 70 4.41 9.36 11.76
N SER A 71 3.36 9.54 10.96
CA SER A 71 1.96 9.49 11.41
C SER A 71 1.38 8.08 11.48
N GLY A 72 2.15 7.04 11.11
CA GLY A 72 1.69 5.65 11.10
C GLY A 72 0.56 5.39 10.09
N VAL A 73 0.48 6.18 9.01
CA VAL A 73 -0.56 6.02 7.98
C VAL A 73 -0.20 4.88 7.05
N ALA A 74 -1.11 3.93 6.88
CA ALA A 74 -0.95 2.87 5.88
C ALA A 74 -1.15 3.41 4.47
N VAL A 75 -0.10 3.31 3.64
CA VAL A 75 -0.10 3.76 2.25
C VAL A 75 -0.29 2.59 1.29
N VAL A 76 -1.18 2.76 0.31
CA VAL A 76 -1.41 1.84 -0.80
C VAL A 76 -0.93 2.50 -2.08
N SER A 77 -0.03 1.85 -2.82
CA SER A 77 0.46 2.33 -4.11
C SER A 77 0.79 1.17 -5.04
N GLY A 78 0.90 1.46 -6.33
CA GLY A 78 1.45 0.52 -7.31
C GLY A 78 2.98 0.43 -7.24
N PHE A 79 3.66 1.44 -6.67
CA PHE A 79 5.13 1.50 -6.61
C PHE A 79 5.81 1.31 -7.97
N HIS A 80 5.18 1.82 -9.03
CA HIS A 80 5.66 1.69 -10.40
C HIS A 80 6.56 2.84 -10.81
N ALA A 81 6.19 4.08 -10.46
CA ALA A 81 6.96 5.27 -10.79
C ALA A 81 8.22 5.38 -9.92
N PRO A 82 9.32 5.99 -10.41
CA PRO A 82 10.56 6.14 -9.65
C PRO A 82 10.34 6.75 -8.26
N ILE A 83 9.54 7.81 -8.18
CA ILE A 83 9.25 8.50 -6.93
C ILE A 83 8.41 7.67 -5.94
N GLU A 84 7.55 6.79 -6.44
CA GLU A 84 6.78 5.89 -5.57
C GLU A 84 7.71 4.84 -4.95
N LYS A 85 8.67 4.32 -5.72
CA LYS A 85 9.67 3.36 -5.22
C LYS A 85 10.55 3.98 -4.15
N ASP A 86 11.06 5.18 -4.40
CA ASP A 86 11.81 5.93 -3.39
C ASP A 86 10.96 6.24 -2.15
N GLY A 87 9.68 6.54 -2.35
CA GLY A 87 8.71 6.70 -1.27
C GLY A 87 8.51 5.44 -0.44
N LEU A 88 8.47 4.26 -1.08
CA LEU A 88 8.41 2.96 -0.39
C LEU A 88 9.61 2.77 0.53
N ASP A 89 10.82 3.12 0.09
CA ASP A 89 12.01 3.03 0.94
C ASP A 89 11.95 3.95 2.16
N ILE A 90 11.24 5.09 2.06
CA ILE A 90 10.98 5.96 3.21
C ILE A 90 9.96 5.30 4.15
N LEU A 91 8.86 4.77 3.61
CA LEU A 91 7.78 4.16 4.37
C LEU A 91 8.17 2.86 5.08
N LEU A 92 9.16 2.12 4.55
CA LEU A 92 9.65 0.87 5.13
C LEU A 92 10.80 1.04 6.12
N LYS A 93 11.32 2.26 6.30
CA LYS A 93 12.36 2.49 7.30
C LYS A 93 11.80 2.16 8.68
N GLY A 94 12.60 1.42 9.46
CA GLY A 94 12.29 1.19 10.87
C GLY A 94 12.38 2.48 11.68
N THR A 95 11.71 2.48 12.82
CA THR A 95 11.84 3.50 13.87
C THR A 95 13.13 3.35 14.67
#